data_AF-A0A5C4R8B1-F1
#
_entry.id   AF-A0A5C4R8B1-F1
#
_cell.length_a   1.000
_cell.length_b   1.000
_cell.length_c   1.000
_cell.angle_alpha   90.00
_cell.angle_beta   90.00
_cell.angle_gamma   90.00
#
_symmetry.space_group_name_H-M   'P 1'
#
loop_
_entity.id
_entity.type
_entity.pdbx_description
1 polymer ?
#
loop_
_entity_poly.entity_id
_entity_poly.type
_entity_poly.pdbx_seq_one_letter_code
_entity_poly.pdbx_strand_id
1 'polypeptide(L)'
;MPGPMRTRTAILIAALAATPAAAFGPDLAPIIRAEDRIRLEQVDAVAGRTLRGALAQGTPDDLAVLMQGLAGRPLPADQVAALLPGDWSCRMLKLGGGLPLVVYQPFRCRIDTDGGFVKLSGSQRMQGMIGDLDGAQAYLGTGYIAGDTAPPYADLPDSIDPAATPQRVPEVGMVEVVSPTRARILMPLPMLESDLNILLLTR
;
A
#
# COMPACT_ATOMS: atom_id res chain seq x y z
N MET A 1 20.01 72.54 22.77
CA MET A 1 19.69 71.30 23.49
C MET A 1 19.06 70.31 22.50
N PRO A 2 19.78 69.27 22.03
CA PRO A 2 19.17 68.20 21.25
C PRO A 2 18.76 67.04 22.18
N GLY A 3 17.49 66.64 22.13
CA GLY A 3 16.99 65.47 22.85
C GLY A 3 17.31 64.16 22.10
N PRO A 4 17.55 63.04 22.80
CA PRO A 4 17.90 61.78 22.16
C PRO A 4 16.66 61.12 21.54
N MET A 5 16.72 60.92 20.23
CA MET A 5 15.70 60.20 19.45
C MET A 5 15.90 58.70 19.68
N ARG A 6 15.00 58.07 20.45
CA ARG A 6 15.03 56.62 20.71
C ARG A 6 14.46 55.87 19.52
N THR A 7 15.32 55.24 18.73
CA THR A 7 14.95 54.33 17.64
C THR A 7 14.33 53.06 18.23
N ARG A 8 13.02 52.86 18.00
CA ARG A 8 12.33 51.62 18.36
C ARG A 8 12.54 50.60 17.24
N THR A 9 13.44 49.65 17.46
CA THR A 9 13.59 48.49 16.57
C THR A 9 12.40 47.56 16.77
N ALA A 10 11.47 47.52 15.81
CA ALA A 10 10.38 46.56 15.80
C ALA A 10 10.91 45.21 15.30
N ILE A 11 10.91 44.20 16.17
CA ILE A 11 11.24 42.82 15.81
C ILE A 11 9.98 42.21 15.18
N LEU A 12 9.99 41.98 13.86
CA LEU A 12 8.98 41.14 13.19
C LEU A 12 9.30 39.67 13.47
N ILE A 13 8.43 39.01 14.25
CA ILE A 13 8.43 37.56 14.40
C ILE A 13 7.65 36.99 13.21
N ALA A 14 8.35 36.42 12.23
CA ALA A 14 7.72 35.67 11.14
C ALA A 14 7.22 34.33 11.69
N ALA A 15 5.91 34.20 11.85
CA ALA A 15 5.28 32.92 12.18
C ALA A 15 5.33 32.00 10.94
N LEU A 16 6.25 31.02 10.95
CA LEU A 16 6.20 29.90 10.01
C LEU A 16 4.96 29.07 10.35
N ALA A 17 3.90 29.21 9.56
CA ALA A 17 2.78 28.28 9.59
C ALA A 17 3.28 26.93 9.05
N ALA A 18 3.42 25.94 9.92
CA ALA A 18 3.63 24.56 9.51
C ALA A 18 2.35 24.09 8.81
N THR A 19 2.35 24.10 7.48
CA THR A 19 1.28 23.46 6.70
C THR A 19 1.33 21.96 7.00
N PRO A 20 0.24 21.34 7.47
CA PRO A 20 0.21 19.90 7.63
C PRO A 20 0.54 19.27 6.27
N ALA A 21 1.49 18.35 6.25
CA ALA A 21 1.79 17.57 5.06
C ALA A 21 0.50 16.86 4.67
N ALA A 22 -0.05 17.20 3.50
CA ALA A 22 -1.23 16.54 2.99
C ALA A 22 -0.89 15.05 2.82
N ALA A 23 -1.72 14.18 3.38
CA ALA A 23 -1.60 12.74 3.16
C ALA A 23 -1.69 12.46 1.65
N PHE A 24 -0.96 11.44 1.19
CA PHE A 24 -1.00 11.05 -0.21
C PHE A 24 -2.34 10.42 -0.54
N GLY A 25 -2.92 10.80 -1.68
CA GLY A 25 -4.18 10.24 -2.17
C GLY A 25 -5.43 10.73 -1.42
N PRO A 26 -6.59 10.11 -1.68
CA PRO A 26 -7.85 10.47 -1.03
C PRO A 26 -7.93 9.96 0.42
N ASP A 27 -8.90 10.47 1.18
CA ASP A 27 -9.37 9.83 2.41
C ASP A 27 -10.16 8.56 2.05
N LEU A 28 -9.69 7.41 2.53
CA LEU A 28 -10.25 6.09 2.29
C LEU A 28 -11.23 5.66 3.38
N ALA A 29 -11.30 6.35 4.53
CA ALA A 29 -12.20 6.02 5.62
C ALA A 29 -13.69 5.92 5.21
N PRO A 30 -14.24 6.80 4.33
CA PRO A 30 -15.63 6.67 3.88
C PRO A 30 -15.83 5.60 2.79
N ILE A 31 -14.75 5.04 2.24
CA ILE A 31 -14.78 4.11 1.09
C ILE A 31 -14.61 2.67 1.54
N ILE A 32 -13.78 2.42 2.56
CA ILE A 32 -13.43 1.07 2.99
C ILE A 32 -14.65 0.25 3.46
N ARG A 33 -14.73 -1.01 3.00
CA ARG A 33 -15.72 -1.98 3.47
C ARG A 33 -15.47 -2.39 4.92
N ALA A 34 -16.54 -2.72 5.64
CA ALA A 34 -16.43 -3.20 7.03
C ALA A 34 -15.58 -4.47 7.16
N GLU A 35 -15.73 -5.43 6.23
CA GLU A 35 -14.93 -6.66 6.22
C GLU A 35 -13.44 -6.37 5.94
N ASP A 36 -13.15 -5.41 5.06
CA ASP A 36 -11.78 -5.06 4.69
C ASP A 36 -11.06 -4.32 5.81
N ARG A 37 -11.78 -3.55 6.62
CA ARG A 37 -11.26 -2.98 7.87
C ARG A 37 -10.82 -4.09 8.83
N ILE A 38 -11.66 -5.10 9.03
CA ILE A 38 -11.34 -6.26 9.88
C ILE A 38 -10.12 -7.03 9.34
N ARG A 39 -9.97 -7.12 8.01
CA ARG A 39 -8.80 -7.75 7.38
C ARG A 39 -7.53 -6.93 7.66
N LEU A 40 -7.56 -5.61 7.50
CA LEU A 40 -6.42 -4.73 7.77
C LEU A 40 -5.97 -4.77 9.24
N GLU A 41 -6.90 -4.83 10.19
CA GLU A 41 -6.55 -4.96 11.62
C GLU A 41 -5.76 -6.24 11.94
N GLN A 42 -5.78 -7.23 11.04
CA GLN A 42 -5.10 -8.51 11.22
C GLN A 42 -3.73 -8.59 10.53
N VAL A 43 -3.24 -7.53 9.88
CA VAL A 43 -1.96 -7.56 9.12
C VAL A 43 -0.83 -8.22 9.90
N ASP A 44 -0.56 -7.78 11.13
CA ASP A 44 0.56 -8.28 11.91
C ASP A 44 0.40 -9.74 12.33
N ALA A 45 -0.82 -10.11 12.76
CA ALA A 45 -1.13 -11.48 13.14
C ALA A 45 -1.04 -12.44 11.94
N VAL A 46 -1.44 -11.97 10.75
CA VAL A 46 -1.32 -12.70 9.48
C VAL A 46 0.14 -12.83 9.08
N ALA A 47 0.88 -11.73 9.03
CA ALA A 47 2.29 -11.74 8.69
C ALA A 47 3.09 -12.66 9.62
N GLY A 48 2.89 -12.59 10.93
CA GLY A 48 3.61 -13.42 11.89
C GLY A 48 3.43 -14.93 11.65
N ARG A 49 2.20 -15.38 11.37
CA ARG A 49 1.93 -16.81 11.12
C ARG A 49 2.40 -17.26 9.73
N THR A 50 2.24 -16.46 8.69
CA THR A 50 2.63 -16.84 7.33
C THR A 50 4.15 -16.80 7.14
N LEU A 51 4.83 -15.83 7.75
CA LEU A 51 6.30 -15.75 7.75
C LEU A 51 6.93 -16.95 8.45
N ARG A 52 6.31 -17.49 9.51
CA ARG A 52 6.78 -18.74 10.13
C ARG A 52 6.76 -19.91 9.14
N GLY A 53 5.68 -20.04 8.37
CA GLY A 53 5.56 -21.06 7.32
C GLY A 53 6.59 -20.87 6.20
N ALA A 54 6.74 -19.64 5.72
CA ALA A 54 7.74 -19.28 4.71
C ALA A 54 9.16 -19.61 5.18
N LEU A 55 9.55 -19.21 6.38
CA LEU A 55 10.88 -19.48 6.93
C LEU A 55 11.15 -20.98 7.17
N ALA A 56 10.11 -21.77 7.42
CA ALA A 56 10.23 -23.20 7.66
C ALA A 56 10.39 -24.02 6.36
N GLN A 57 9.83 -23.55 5.24
CA GLN A 57 9.63 -24.38 4.03
C GLN A 57 10.02 -23.69 2.72
N GLY A 58 10.29 -22.38 2.73
CA GLY A 58 10.65 -21.60 1.56
C GLY A 58 12.03 -21.98 1.02
N THR A 59 12.22 -21.87 -0.29
CA THR A 59 13.52 -22.08 -0.92
C THR A 59 14.47 -20.94 -0.54
N PRO A 60 15.81 -21.15 -0.56
CA PRO A 60 16.77 -20.08 -0.27
C PRO A 60 16.58 -18.83 -1.16
N ASP A 61 16.30 -19.03 -2.45
CA ASP A 61 16.11 -17.93 -3.40
C ASP A 61 14.83 -17.14 -3.12
N ASP A 62 13.72 -17.84 -2.83
CA ASP A 62 12.45 -17.19 -2.49
C ASP A 62 12.55 -16.42 -1.17
N LEU A 63 13.22 -17.01 -0.18
CA LEU A 63 13.47 -16.37 1.11
C LEU A 63 14.34 -15.12 0.97
N ALA A 64 15.34 -15.13 0.09
CA ALA A 64 16.15 -13.94 -0.17
C ALA A 64 15.29 -12.79 -0.72
N VAL A 65 14.35 -13.06 -1.63
CA VAL A 65 13.42 -12.05 -2.15
C VAL A 65 12.48 -11.53 -1.05
N LEU A 66 11.91 -12.42 -0.24
CA LEU A 66 11.04 -12.06 0.88
C LEU A 66 11.78 -11.16 1.89
N MET A 67 12.98 -11.57 2.31
CA MET A 67 13.79 -10.83 3.27
C MET A 67 14.19 -9.46 2.72
N GLN A 68 14.61 -9.38 1.45
CA GLN A 68 14.93 -8.11 0.81
C GLN A 68 13.68 -7.22 0.68
N GLY A 69 12.52 -7.79 0.39
CA GLY A 69 11.25 -7.06 0.33
C GLY A 69 10.82 -6.48 1.68
N LEU A 70 11.01 -7.23 2.76
CA LEU A 70 10.62 -6.85 4.12
C LEU A 70 11.67 -6.04 4.88
N ALA A 71 12.92 -5.99 4.41
CA ALA A 71 13.97 -5.20 5.06
C ALA A 71 13.67 -3.69 5.04
N GLY A 72 13.99 -3.00 6.13
CA GLY A 72 13.86 -1.56 6.26
C GLY A 72 12.56 -1.12 6.95
N ARG A 73 12.67 -0.02 7.71
CA ARG A 73 11.54 0.60 8.41
C ARG A 73 10.74 1.47 7.43
N PRO A 74 9.39 1.47 7.51
CA PRO A 74 8.58 2.42 6.77
C PRO A 74 8.95 3.86 7.12
N LEU A 75 8.90 4.74 6.12
CA LEU A 75 9.03 6.18 6.29
C LEU A 75 7.78 6.73 6.98
N PRO A 76 7.92 7.82 7.76
CA PRO A 76 6.76 8.51 8.32
C PRO A 76 5.86 9.09 7.21
N ALA A 77 4.55 9.16 7.46
CA ALA A 77 3.54 9.52 6.47
C ALA A 77 3.80 10.87 5.76
N ASP A 78 4.35 11.85 6.47
CA ASP A 78 4.70 13.18 5.94
C ASP A 78 5.80 13.17 4.87
N GLN A 79 6.53 12.07 4.74
CA GLN A 79 7.61 11.88 3.76
C GLN A 79 7.20 10.97 2.58
N VAL A 80 5.99 10.39 2.62
CA VAL A 80 5.56 9.37 1.65
C VAL A 80 5.05 9.97 0.34
N ALA A 81 4.32 11.08 0.40
CA ALA A 81 3.50 11.54 -0.71
C ALA A 81 4.26 11.83 -2.00
N ALA A 82 5.44 12.46 -1.90
CA ALA A 82 6.25 12.77 -3.07
C ALA A 82 6.95 11.54 -3.68
N LEU A 83 6.98 10.41 -2.97
CA LEU A 83 7.75 9.23 -3.35
C LEU A 83 6.94 8.19 -4.10
N LEU A 84 5.62 8.13 -3.91
CA LEU A 84 4.79 7.08 -4.51
C LEU A 84 4.58 7.23 -6.02
N PRO A 85 4.31 8.42 -6.59
CA PRO A 85 3.98 8.54 -8.01
C PRO A 85 5.08 8.03 -8.95
N GLY A 86 4.65 7.45 -10.07
CA GLY A 86 5.52 6.99 -11.16
C GLY A 86 5.35 5.51 -11.51
N ASP A 87 6.23 5.05 -12.39
CA ASP A 87 6.30 3.64 -12.82
C ASP A 87 7.09 2.81 -11.82
N TRP A 88 6.61 1.59 -11.57
CA TRP A 88 7.20 0.63 -10.64
C TRP A 88 7.33 -0.74 -11.27
N SER A 89 8.41 -1.43 -10.95
CA SER A 89 8.48 -2.89 -11.05
C SER A 89 7.82 -3.46 -9.79
N CYS A 90 6.74 -4.21 -9.97
CA CYS A 90 5.99 -4.81 -8.88
C CYS A 90 6.08 -6.33 -8.88
N ARG A 91 6.33 -6.94 -7.72
CA ARG A 91 6.47 -8.40 -7.58
C ARG A 91 5.53 -8.92 -6.50
N MET A 92 4.69 -9.88 -6.86
CA MET A 92 3.75 -10.51 -5.92
C MET A 92 4.41 -11.65 -5.17
N LEU A 93 4.21 -11.71 -3.87
CA LEU A 93 4.52 -12.84 -3.01
C LEU A 93 3.21 -13.33 -2.39
N LYS A 94 2.99 -14.64 -2.38
CA LYS A 94 1.84 -15.28 -1.73
C LYS A 94 2.32 -16.21 -0.62
N LEU A 95 1.77 -16.07 0.57
CA LEU A 95 2.14 -16.85 1.76
C LEU A 95 0.88 -17.40 2.45
N GLY A 96 0.96 -18.62 2.98
CA GLY A 96 -0.17 -19.29 3.62
C GLY A 96 -1.19 -19.84 2.62
N GLY A 97 -2.40 -20.19 3.07
CA GLY A 97 -3.44 -20.78 2.22
C GLY A 97 -3.07 -22.16 1.64
N GLY A 98 -2.20 -22.90 2.33
CA GLY A 98 -1.60 -24.15 1.83
C GLY A 98 -0.29 -23.96 1.06
N LEU A 99 0.15 -22.71 0.85
CA LEU A 99 1.44 -22.37 0.24
C LEU A 99 2.45 -21.93 1.31
N PRO A 100 3.69 -22.45 1.33
CA PRO A 100 4.70 -21.94 2.26
C PRO A 100 5.16 -20.53 1.87
N LEU A 101 5.59 -20.34 0.61
CA LEU A 101 5.94 -19.06 -0.02
C LEU A 101 5.96 -19.27 -1.53
N VAL A 102 5.27 -18.42 -2.29
CA VAL A 102 5.35 -18.35 -3.76
C VAL A 102 5.79 -16.96 -4.16
N VAL A 103 6.87 -16.88 -4.93
CA VAL A 103 7.43 -15.62 -5.44
C VAL A 103 7.21 -15.55 -6.94
N TYR A 104 6.45 -14.54 -7.38
CA TYR A 104 6.19 -14.35 -8.81
C TYR A 104 7.33 -13.57 -9.49
N GLN A 105 7.38 -13.63 -10.82
CA GLN A 105 8.20 -12.71 -11.61
C GLN A 105 7.77 -11.24 -11.42
N PRO A 106 8.64 -10.27 -11.75
CA PRO A 106 8.26 -8.85 -11.78
C PRO A 106 7.21 -8.56 -12.85
N PHE A 107 6.36 -7.58 -12.54
CA PHE A 107 5.35 -7.01 -13.41
C PHE A 107 5.52 -5.49 -13.46
N ARG A 108 4.81 -4.84 -14.37
CA ARG A 108 4.75 -3.37 -14.45
C ARG A 108 3.58 -2.89 -13.62
N CYS A 109 3.79 -1.90 -12.78
CA CYS A 109 2.76 -1.17 -12.05
C CYS A 109 2.96 0.34 -12.23
N ARG A 110 1.92 1.11 -11.99
CA ARG A 110 1.96 2.57 -11.98
C ARG A 110 1.18 3.10 -10.79
N ILE A 111 1.70 4.17 -10.19
CA ILE A 111 1.00 4.98 -9.20
C ILE A 111 0.89 6.39 -9.75
N ASP A 112 -0.33 6.91 -9.82
CA ASP A 112 -0.65 8.25 -10.29
C ASP A 112 -0.57 9.26 -9.13
N THR A 113 -0.50 10.55 -9.47
CA THR A 113 -0.31 11.63 -8.49
C THR A 113 -1.48 11.82 -7.53
N ASP A 114 -2.66 11.34 -7.90
CA ASP A 114 -3.89 11.36 -7.09
C ASP A 114 -4.06 10.09 -6.24
N GLY A 115 -3.08 9.17 -6.26
CA GLY A 115 -3.14 7.90 -5.55
C GLY A 115 -3.68 6.73 -6.38
N GLY A 116 -4.10 6.96 -7.63
CA GLY A 116 -4.50 5.86 -8.52
C GLY A 116 -3.39 4.81 -8.64
N PHE A 117 -3.70 3.54 -8.41
CA PHE A 117 -2.76 2.43 -8.55
C PHE A 117 -3.27 1.44 -9.60
N VAL A 118 -2.38 0.96 -10.46
CA VAL A 118 -2.69 -0.08 -11.44
C VAL A 118 -1.52 -1.02 -11.69
N LYS A 119 -1.81 -2.34 -11.73
CA LYS A 119 -0.90 -3.36 -12.26
C LYS A 119 -1.10 -3.53 -13.76
N LEU A 120 -0.08 -3.16 -14.53
CA LEU A 120 -0.07 -3.03 -15.99
C LEU A 120 0.36 -4.30 -16.76
N SER A 121 0.83 -5.36 -16.10
CA SER A 121 1.14 -6.64 -16.77
C SER A 121 0.75 -7.88 -15.95
N GLY A 122 0.75 -9.05 -16.60
CA GLY A 122 0.34 -10.34 -16.01
C GLY A 122 -1.13 -10.69 -16.27
N SER A 123 -1.51 -11.94 -15.98
CA SER A 123 -2.89 -12.45 -16.12
C SER A 123 -3.80 -11.96 -15.00
N GLN A 124 -3.32 -11.97 -13.76
CA GLN A 124 -3.99 -11.34 -12.62
C GLN A 124 -3.61 -9.85 -12.56
N ARG A 125 -4.61 -8.99 -12.55
CA ARG A 125 -4.56 -7.53 -12.52
C ARG A 125 -5.17 -6.99 -11.24
N MET A 126 -4.85 -5.74 -10.95
CA MET A 126 -5.32 -5.02 -9.77
C MET A 126 -5.35 -3.54 -10.13
N GLN A 127 -6.40 -2.85 -9.69
CA GLN A 127 -6.51 -1.40 -9.80
C GLN A 127 -7.29 -0.84 -8.62
N GLY A 128 -6.95 0.37 -8.18
CA GLY A 128 -7.60 0.98 -7.04
C GLY A 128 -6.97 2.31 -6.65
N MET A 129 -7.14 2.69 -5.39
CA MET A 129 -6.59 3.91 -4.81
C MET A 129 -5.66 3.57 -3.66
N ILE A 130 -4.51 4.25 -3.63
CA ILE A 130 -3.68 4.42 -2.44
C ILE A 130 -4.06 5.76 -1.81
N GLY A 131 -4.31 5.77 -0.51
CA GLY A 131 -4.81 6.94 0.20
C GLY A 131 -4.59 6.87 1.71
N ASP A 132 -5.03 7.91 2.41
CA ASP A 132 -5.03 7.93 3.86
C ASP A 132 -6.17 7.08 4.43
N LEU A 133 -5.87 6.31 5.45
CA LEU A 133 -6.84 5.60 6.27
C LEU A 133 -6.43 5.76 7.72
N ASP A 134 -7.15 6.63 8.44
CA ASP A 134 -6.94 6.89 9.86
C ASP A 134 -5.48 7.29 10.19
N GLY A 135 -4.82 8.04 9.29
CA GLY A 135 -3.44 8.51 9.41
C GLY A 135 -2.35 7.53 8.94
N ALA A 136 -2.74 6.38 8.38
CA ALA A 136 -1.84 5.43 7.74
C ALA A 136 -2.13 5.33 6.23
N GLN A 137 -1.12 4.94 5.44
CA GLN A 137 -1.33 4.72 4.00
C GLN A 137 -1.88 3.32 3.74
N ALA A 138 -2.96 3.24 2.98
CA ALA A 138 -3.63 2.00 2.62
C ALA A 138 -3.95 1.95 1.12
N TYR A 139 -4.17 0.75 0.61
CA TYR A 139 -4.65 0.46 -0.73
C TYR A 139 -6.03 -0.17 -0.65
N LEU A 140 -6.98 0.36 -1.42
CA LEU A 140 -8.29 -0.24 -1.69
C LEU A 140 -8.45 -0.42 -3.20
N GLY A 141 -8.70 -1.64 -3.64
CA GLY A 141 -8.81 -1.92 -5.06
C GLY A 141 -9.52 -3.21 -5.42
N THR A 142 -9.63 -3.44 -6.72
CA THR A 142 -10.30 -4.60 -7.28
C THR A 142 -9.27 -5.47 -7.98
N GLY A 143 -9.14 -6.72 -7.54
CA GLY A 143 -8.41 -7.76 -8.27
C GLY A 143 -9.25 -8.29 -9.42
N TYR A 144 -8.63 -8.47 -10.60
CA TYR A 144 -9.33 -8.94 -11.81
C TYR A 144 -8.43 -9.67 -12.81
N ILE A 145 -9.02 -10.22 -13.88
CA ILE A 145 -8.28 -10.90 -14.95
C ILE A 145 -7.99 -9.95 -16.12
N ALA A 146 -6.80 -10.05 -16.70
CA ALA A 146 -6.42 -9.28 -17.88
C ALA A 146 -7.37 -9.53 -19.05
N GLY A 147 -7.88 -8.45 -19.66
CA GLY A 147 -8.89 -8.50 -20.71
C GLY A 147 -10.28 -8.14 -20.21
N ASP A 148 -10.54 -8.26 -18.91
CA ASP A 148 -11.78 -7.79 -18.29
C ASP A 148 -11.73 -6.32 -17.91
N THR A 149 -12.92 -5.72 -17.75
CA THR A 149 -13.08 -4.43 -17.08
C THR A 149 -13.43 -4.68 -15.61
N ALA A 150 -12.66 -4.11 -14.69
CA ALA A 150 -12.95 -4.14 -13.27
C ALA A 150 -13.82 -2.94 -12.87
N PRO A 151 -14.90 -3.14 -12.08
CA PRO A 151 -15.57 -2.02 -11.45
C PRO A 151 -14.64 -1.34 -10.43
N PRO A 152 -14.87 -0.05 -10.14
CA PRO A 152 -14.26 0.61 -8.99
C PRO A 152 -14.47 -0.20 -7.71
N TYR A 153 -13.51 -0.13 -6.77
CA TYR A 153 -13.62 -0.83 -5.50
C TYR A 153 -14.94 -0.52 -4.79
N ALA A 154 -15.37 0.74 -4.74
CA ALA A 154 -16.61 1.15 -4.08
C ALA A 154 -17.88 0.54 -4.70
N ASP A 155 -17.81 0.12 -5.98
CA ASP A 155 -18.94 -0.40 -6.74
C ASP A 155 -19.03 -1.93 -6.71
N LEU A 156 -18.09 -2.62 -6.06
CA LEU A 156 -18.21 -4.06 -5.86
C LEU A 156 -19.39 -4.39 -4.94
N PRO A 157 -20.09 -5.53 -5.16
CA PRO A 157 -21.18 -5.97 -4.29
C PRO A 157 -20.76 -6.10 -2.83
N ASP A 158 -21.70 -5.85 -1.90
CA ASP A 158 -21.47 -5.99 -0.46
C ASP A 158 -21.07 -7.41 -0.03
N SER A 159 -21.53 -8.41 -0.79
CA SER A 159 -21.16 -9.80 -0.61
C SER A 159 -20.59 -10.34 -1.91
N ILE A 160 -19.35 -10.81 -1.85
CA ILE A 160 -18.70 -11.51 -2.94
C ILE A 160 -18.56 -12.98 -2.56
N ASP A 161 -19.12 -13.85 -3.38
CA ASP A 161 -18.75 -15.26 -3.38
C ASP A 161 -17.57 -15.45 -4.34
N PRO A 162 -16.34 -15.68 -3.84
CA PRO A 162 -15.17 -15.88 -4.69
C PRO A 162 -15.26 -17.18 -5.50
N ALA A 163 -16.13 -18.13 -5.14
CA ALA A 163 -16.37 -19.31 -5.97
C ALA A 163 -17.28 -19.01 -7.17
N ALA A 164 -18.23 -18.09 -7.02
CA ALA A 164 -19.15 -17.67 -8.10
C ALA A 164 -18.54 -16.58 -9.00
N THR A 165 -17.75 -15.66 -8.42
CA THR A 165 -17.10 -14.57 -9.15
C THR A 165 -15.60 -14.49 -8.81
N PRO A 166 -14.79 -15.51 -9.16
CA PRO A 166 -13.37 -15.59 -8.78
C PRO A 166 -12.49 -14.50 -9.40
N GLN A 167 -13.08 -13.62 -10.22
CA GLN A 167 -12.36 -12.72 -11.12
C GLN A 167 -12.61 -11.24 -10.81
N ARG A 168 -13.39 -10.89 -9.78
CA ARG A 168 -13.62 -9.52 -9.32
C ARG A 168 -13.79 -9.52 -7.81
N VAL A 169 -12.69 -9.31 -7.08
CA VAL A 169 -12.65 -9.41 -5.61
C VAL A 169 -12.05 -8.13 -4.98
N PRO A 170 -12.52 -7.71 -3.79
CA PRO A 170 -11.88 -6.64 -3.04
C PRO A 170 -10.47 -7.04 -2.60
N GLU A 171 -9.52 -6.18 -2.94
CA GLU A 171 -8.17 -6.17 -2.43
C GLU A 171 -8.00 -4.99 -1.49
N VAL A 172 -7.41 -5.28 -0.33
CA VAL A 172 -7.09 -4.26 0.67
C VAL A 172 -5.71 -4.54 1.21
N GLY A 173 -4.90 -3.49 1.43
CA GLY A 173 -3.60 -3.66 2.03
C GLY A 173 -3.01 -2.42 2.68
N MET A 174 -2.10 -2.64 3.63
CA MET A 174 -1.29 -1.59 4.26
C MET A 174 -0.13 -1.24 3.35
N VAL A 175 0.06 0.05 3.08
CA VAL A 175 1.12 0.55 2.18
C VAL A 175 2.27 1.09 3.02
N GLU A 176 3.46 0.52 2.82
CA GLU A 176 4.68 0.93 3.48
C GLU A 176 5.71 1.40 2.45
N VAL A 177 6.08 2.68 2.48
CA VAL A 177 7.19 3.20 1.69
C VAL A 177 8.47 3.15 2.52
N VAL A 178 9.52 2.54 2.00
CA VAL A 178 10.79 2.32 2.70
C VAL A 178 11.87 3.29 2.21
N SER A 179 11.85 3.60 0.91
CA SER A 179 12.76 4.56 0.29
C SER A 179 12.15 5.12 -0.99
N PRO A 180 12.78 6.11 -1.64
CA PRO A 180 12.34 6.59 -2.96
C PRO A 180 12.26 5.50 -4.04
N THR A 181 12.89 4.35 -3.82
CA THR A 181 13.00 3.23 -4.77
C THR A 181 12.38 1.93 -4.27
N ARG A 182 11.84 1.90 -3.04
CA ARG A 182 11.29 0.68 -2.42
C ARG A 182 10.04 0.99 -1.62
N ALA A 183 8.97 0.28 -1.93
CA ALA A 183 7.74 0.24 -1.15
C ALA A 183 7.16 -1.18 -1.15
N ARG A 184 6.13 -1.41 -0.35
CA ARG A 184 5.40 -2.67 -0.33
C ARG A 184 3.95 -2.46 0.09
N ILE A 185 3.08 -3.35 -0.38
CA ILE A 185 1.69 -3.42 0.03
C ILE A 185 1.46 -4.79 0.68
N LEU A 186 1.13 -4.79 1.97
CA LEU A 186 0.79 -6.01 2.71
C LEU A 186 -0.74 -6.18 2.69
N MET A 187 -1.22 -7.21 2.01
CA MET A 187 -2.64 -7.48 1.80
C MET A 187 -3.06 -8.73 2.58
N PRO A 188 -3.62 -8.57 3.80
CA PRO A 188 -4.01 -9.69 4.66
C PRO A 188 -5.31 -10.33 4.18
N LEU A 189 -5.39 -11.65 4.39
CA LEU A 189 -6.57 -12.46 4.12
C LEU A 189 -7.19 -12.17 2.74
N PRO A 190 -6.41 -12.19 1.64
CA PRO A 190 -6.98 -12.04 0.30
C PRO A 190 -8.03 -13.13 0.08
N MET A 191 -9.07 -12.82 -0.69
CA MET A 191 -10.18 -13.76 -0.90
C MET A 191 -9.77 -15.05 -1.63
N LEU A 192 -8.58 -15.07 -2.22
CA LEU A 192 -8.10 -16.15 -3.09
C LEU A 192 -6.69 -16.62 -2.71
N GLU A 193 -6.50 -17.94 -2.77
CA GLU A 193 -5.23 -18.68 -2.82
C GLU A 193 -4.27 -18.59 -1.62
N SER A 194 -4.33 -17.57 -0.78
CA SER A 194 -3.29 -17.28 0.23
C SER A 194 -3.84 -16.61 1.47
N ASP A 195 -3.07 -16.63 2.56
CA ASP A 195 -3.42 -15.90 3.78
C ASP A 195 -2.83 -14.47 3.77
N LEU A 196 -1.71 -14.27 3.07
CA LEU A 196 -1.06 -12.99 2.88
C LEU A 196 -0.54 -12.85 1.45
N ASN A 197 -0.93 -11.76 0.81
CA ASN A 197 -0.26 -11.25 -0.37
C ASN A 197 0.68 -10.11 0.03
N ILE A 198 1.89 -10.08 -0.53
CA ILE A 198 2.80 -8.93 -0.43
C ILE A 198 3.13 -8.49 -1.84
N LEU A 199 2.78 -7.25 -2.19
CA LEU A 199 3.23 -6.63 -3.43
C LEU A 199 4.47 -5.79 -3.14
N LEU A 200 5.64 -6.27 -3.53
CA LEU A 200 6.88 -5.51 -3.47
C LEU A 200 6.94 -4.53 -4.65
N LEU A 201 7.34 -3.30 -4.39
CA LEU A 201 7.48 -2.23 -5.38
C LEU A 201 8.94 -1.77 -5.41
N THR A 202 9.56 -1.80 -6.58
CA THR A 202 10.95 -1.35 -6.80
C THR A 202 11.07 -0.50 -8.06
N ARG A 203 12.00 0.46 -8.09
CA ARG A 203 12.40 1.20 -9.30
C ARG A 203 13.85 1.65 -9.25
#